data_AF-A0A920A418-F1
#
_entry.id   AF-A0A920A418-F1
#
_cell.length_a   1.000
_cell.length_b   1.000
_cell.length_c   1.000
_cell.angle_alpha   90.00
_cell.angle_beta   90.00
_cell.angle_gamma   90.00
#
_symmetry.space_group_name_H-M   'P 1'
#
loop_
_entity.id
_entity.type
_entity.pdbx_description
1 polymer ?
#
loop_
_entity_poly.entity_id
_entity_poly.type
_entity_poly.pdbx_seq_one_letter_code
_entity_poly.pdbx_strand_id
1 'polypeptide(L)'
;MVDDADQGVTTVIRGEDHLSNTPRQIHIQQALELPALEYAHLPLVLGENKKRLSKRDSVTSLDEYISRGYLQTSMINMLGRLGWSKGDKEIFYIDDLLKDFRIQEVQKAGAVFDLKKLDWINTNHLANLSLEDFIIQLNPYLDN
;
A
#
# COMPACT_ATOMS: atom_id res chain seq x y z
N MET A 1 6.81 -9.34 -18.70
CA MET A 1 6.69 -8.64 -20.00
C MET A 1 6.07 -9.52 -21.07
N VAL A 2 6.51 -10.77 -21.25
CA VAL A 2 5.79 -11.72 -22.14
C VAL A 2 4.42 -12.04 -21.54
N ASP A 3 4.38 -12.44 -20.27
CA ASP A 3 3.12 -12.68 -19.54
C ASP A 3 2.25 -11.41 -19.46
N ASP A 4 2.85 -10.25 -19.20
CA ASP A 4 2.13 -8.96 -19.19
C ASP A 4 1.42 -8.70 -20.52
N ALA A 5 2.08 -9.01 -21.65
CA ALA A 5 1.49 -8.84 -22.97
C ALA A 5 0.40 -9.88 -23.26
N ASP A 6 0.63 -11.15 -22.89
CA ASP A 6 -0.35 -12.23 -23.04
C ASP A 6 -1.63 -11.97 -22.23
N GLN A 7 -1.50 -11.35 -21.06
CA GLN A 7 -2.63 -10.97 -20.20
C GLN A 7 -3.26 -9.62 -20.54
N GLY A 8 -2.74 -8.90 -21.55
CA GLY A 8 -3.28 -7.60 -21.96
C GLY A 8 -3.07 -6.48 -20.94
N VAL A 9 -2.01 -6.55 -20.13
CA VAL A 9 -1.64 -5.47 -19.20
C VAL A 9 -1.32 -4.22 -20.00
N THR A 10 -1.84 -3.06 -19.56
CA THR A 10 -1.59 -1.76 -20.18
C THR A 10 -0.64 -0.88 -19.36
N THR A 11 -0.68 -1.04 -18.04
CA THR A 11 0.03 -0.20 -17.08
C THR A 11 0.64 -1.05 -15.99
N VAL A 12 1.95 -0.95 -15.81
CA VAL A 12 2.70 -1.63 -14.74
C VAL A 12 2.93 -0.64 -13.60
N ILE A 13 2.30 -0.89 -12.45
CA ILE A 13 2.51 -0.14 -11.21
C ILE A 13 3.36 -1.00 -10.27
N ARG A 14 4.55 -0.52 -9.90
CA ARG A 14 5.50 -1.29 -9.06
C ARG A 14 6.44 -0.38 -8.27
N GLY A 15 7.21 -0.92 -7.34
CA GLY A 15 8.21 -0.14 -6.57
C GLY A 15 9.32 0.45 -7.44
N GLU A 16 9.83 1.62 -7.05
CA GLU A 16 10.93 2.33 -7.71
C GLU A 16 12.27 1.57 -7.69
N ASP A 17 12.41 0.55 -6.85
CA ASP A 17 13.55 -0.36 -6.88
C ASP A 17 13.64 -1.17 -8.19
N HIS A 18 12.54 -1.24 -8.95
CA HIS A 18 12.53 -1.83 -10.28
C HIS A 18 12.76 -0.81 -11.41
N LEU A 19 12.94 0.48 -11.13
CA LEU A 19 13.09 1.52 -12.14
C LEU A 19 14.24 1.24 -13.12
N SER A 20 15.37 0.73 -12.61
CA SER A 20 16.56 0.37 -13.41
C SER A 20 16.32 -0.81 -14.35
N ASN A 21 15.30 -1.64 -14.12
CA ASN A 21 14.94 -2.74 -15.01
C ASN A 21 14.08 -2.29 -16.20
N THR A 22 13.40 -1.15 -16.08
CA THR A 22 12.44 -0.65 -17.08
C THR A 22 13.07 -0.44 -18.46
N PRO A 23 14.25 0.21 -18.61
CA PRO A 23 14.86 0.39 -19.93
C PRO A 23 15.14 -0.93 -20.65
N ARG A 24 15.61 -1.94 -19.91
CA ARG A 24 15.85 -3.28 -20.46
C ARG A 24 14.54 -3.94 -20.90
N GLN A 25 13.49 -3.83 -20.09
CA GLN A 25 12.17 -4.39 -20.43
C GLN A 25 11.58 -3.73 -21.68
N ILE A 26 11.68 -2.41 -21.82
CA ILE A 26 11.26 -1.67 -23.01
C ILE A 26 12.02 -2.17 -24.25
N HIS A 27 13.34 -2.35 -24.15
CA HIS A 27 14.13 -2.79 -25.29
C HIS A 27 13.73 -4.19 -25.78
N ILE A 28 13.51 -5.13 -24.85
CA ILE A 28 13.08 -6.48 -25.21
C ILE A 28 11.63 -6.45 -25.73
N GLN A 29 10.75 -5.62 -25.15
CA GLN A 29 9.36 -5.43 -25.63
C GLN A 29 9.34 -4.98 -27.09
N GLN A 30 10.19 -4.02 -27.45
CA GLN A 30 10.36 -3.55 -28.83
C GLN A 30 10.91 -4.63 -29.75
N ALA A 31 11.91 -5.39 -29.30
CA ALA A 31 12.51 -6.47 -30.10
C ALA A 31 11.53 -7.62 -30.38
N LEU A 32 10.57 -7.84 -29.48
CA LEU A 32 9.51 -8.85 -29.63
C LEU A 32 8.22 -8.29 -30.25
N GLU A 33 8.22 -7.02 -30.68
CA GLU A 33 7.05 -6.34 -31.26
C GLU A 33 5.80 -6.40 -30.36
N LEU A 34 6.00 -6.38 -29.04
CA LEU A 34 4.93 -6.43 -28.05
C LEU A 34 4.28 -5.05 -27.83
N PRO A 35 3.01 -4.98 -27.39
CA PRO A 35 2.34 -3.72 -27.08
C PRO A 35 3.11 -2.88 -26.06
N ALA A 36 3.13 -1.56 -26.26
CA ALA A 36 3.76 -0.63 -25.32
C ALA A 36 3.05 -0.64 -23.96
N LEU A 37 3.83 -0.55 -22.89
CA LEU A 37 3.32 -0.45 -21.51
C LEU A 37 3.56 0.94 -20.93
N GLU A 38 2.59 1.44 -20.18
CA GLU A 38 2.81 2.55 -19.26
C GLU A 38 3.44 2.04 -17.96
N TYR A 39 4.30 2.85 -17.34
CA TYR A 39 4.96 2.50 -16.09
C TYR A 39 4.75 3.57 -15.03
N ALA A 40 4.30 3.16 -13.85
CA ALA A 40 4.26 3.99 -12.64
C ALA A 40 5.14 3.34 -11.57
N HIS A 41 6.15 4.07 -11.11
CA HIS A 41 7.06 3.60 -10.07
C HIS A 41 6.70 4.26 -8.74
N LEU A 42 6.20 3.46 -7.80
CA LEU A 42 5.82 3.89 -6.45
C LEU A 42 7.09 4.17 -5.62
N PRO A 43 7.09 5.23 -4.78
CA PRO A 43 8.23 5.55 -3.94
C PRO A 43 8.54 4.41 -2.97
N LEU A 44 9.80 4.29 -2.56
CA LEU A 44 10.17 3.34 -1.51
C LEU A 44 9.44 3.65 -0.21
N VAL A 45 8.96 2.60 0.44
CA VAL A 45 8.50 2.67 1.82
C VAL A 45 9.71 2.74 2.74
N LEU A 46 9.75 3.77 3.56
CA LEU A 46 10.81 4.04 4.53
C LEU A 46 10.31 3.69 5.94
N GLY A 47 11.20 3.22 6.80
CA GLY A 47 10.91 3.15 8.24
C GLY A 47 11.03 4.53 8.91
N GLU A 48 10.73 4.59 10.20
CA GLU A 48 10.85 5.82 11.01
C GLU A 48 12.27 6.42 10.98
N ASN A 49 13.28 5.57 10.81
CA ASN A 49 14.69 5.97 10.66
C ASN A 49 15.02 6.55 9.26
N LYS A 50 14.02 6.72 8.38
CA LYS A 50 14.13 7.16 6.98
C LYS A 50 15.01 6.28 6.09
N LYS A 51 15.37 5.08 6.55
CA LYS A 51 15.99 4.04 5.72
C LYS A 51 14.90 3.20 5.09
N ARG A 52 15.24 2.52 3.99
CA ARG A 52 14.35 1.55 3.34
C ARG A 52 13.81 0.59 4.40
N LEU A 53 12.49 0.47 4.47
CA LEU A 53 11.86 -0.47 5.39
C LEU A 53 12.31 -1.88 5.03
N SER A 54 12.85 -2.59 6.02
CA SER A 54 13.36 -3.94 5.85
C SER A 54 12.72 -4.89 6.85
N LYS A 55 12.84 -6.21 6.58
CA LYS A 55 12.44 -7.28 7.52
C LYS A 55 13.09 -7.23 8.90
N ARG A 56 14.03 -6.32 9.13
CA ARG A 56 14.75 -6.15 10.40
C ARG A 56 14.24 -4.97 11.23
N ASP A 57 13.49 -4.04 10.62
CA ASP A 57 13.17 -2.74 11.21
C ASP A 57 11.77 -2.67 11.85
N SER A 58 10.88 -3.64 11.59
CA SER A 58 9.58 -3.75 12.26
C SER A 58 8.92 -5.12 11.98
N VAL A 59 7.98 -5.50 12.84
CA VAL A 59 6.90 -6.49 12.63
C VAL A 59 6.55 -6.56 11.14
N THR A 60 7.04 -7.58 10.43
CA THR A 60 7.24 -7.46 8.97
C THR A 60 6.24 -8.19 8.10
N SER A 61 5.24 -8.82 8.71
CA SER A 61 4.14 -9.43 7.98
C SER A 61 2.85 -8.69 8.28
N LEU A 62 1.99 -8.61 7.27
CA LEU A 62 0.63 -8.13 7.43
C LEU A 62 -0.10 -8.95 8.51
N ASP A 63 0.10 -10.27 8.50
CA ASP A 63 -0.51 -11.21 9.45
C ASP A 63 -0.16 -10.88 10.90
N GLU A 64 1.06 -10.41 11.17
CA GLU A 64 1.48 -10.04 12.52
C GLU A 64 0.81 -8.74 13.00
N TYR A 65 0.51 -7.79 12.11
CA TYR A 65 -0.35 -6.65 12.46
C TYR A 65 -1.78 -7.11 12.73
N ILE A 66 -2.32 -7.98 11.87
CA ILE A 66 -3.66 -8.51 12.10
C ILE A 66 -3.72 -9.24 13.44
N SER A 67 -2.76 -10.11 13.78
CA SER A 67 -2.71 -10.82 15.06
C SER A 67 -2.48 -9.92 16.28
N ARG A 68 -2.09 -8.66 16.07
CA ARG A 68 -1.94 -7.65 17.14
C ARG A 68 -3.20 -6.81 17.33
N GLY A 69 -4.29 -7.07 16.61
CA GLY A 69 -5.54 -6.32 16.72
C GLY A 69 -5.65 -5.11 15.80
N TYR A 70 -4.79 -4.99 14.78
CA TYR A 70 -5.00 -3.98 13.75
C TYR A 70 -6.09 -4.44 12.78
N LEU A 71 -7.04 -3.55 12.50
CA LEU A 71 -8.10 -3.81 11.54
C LEU A 71 -7.56 -3.84 10.11
N GLN A 72 -8.13 -4.71 9.27
CA GLN A 72 -7.82 -4.71 7.84
C GLN A 72 -8.07 -3.33 7.20
N THR A 73 -9.14 -2.64 7.62
CA THR A 73 -9.49 -1.31 7.11
C THR A 73 -8.45 -0.26 7.48
N SER A 74 -7.87 -0.31 8.69
CA SER A 74 -6.85 0.66 9.10
C SER A 74 -5.54 0.43 8.34
N MET A 75 -5.21 -0.84 8.04
CA MET A 75 -4.06 -1.16 7.22
C MET A 75 -4.22 -0.73 5.76
N ILE A 76 -5.40 -0.95 5.16
CA ILE A 76 -5.72 -0.44 3.81
C ILE A 76 -5.56 1.08 3.77
N ASN A 77 -6.09 1.79 4.77
CA ASN A 77 -5.93 3.23 4.88
C ASN A 77 -4.45 3.64 4.96
N MET A 78 -3.70 3.06 5.90
CA MET A 78 -2.28 3.36 6.09
C MET A 78 -1.48 3.13 4.80
N LEU A 79 -1.65 1.98 4.14
CA LEU A 79 -0.93 1.65 2.92
C LEU A 79 -1.36 2.52 1.73
N GLY A 80 -2.66 2.79 1.57
CA GLY A 80 -3.17 3.69 0.53
C GLY A 80 -2.65 5.12 0.68
N ARG A 81 -2.33 5.53 1.90
CA ARG A 81 -1.73 6.84 2.23
C ARG A 81 -0.22 6.90 2.03
N LEU A 82 0.46 5.80 1.74
CA LEU A 82 1.90 5.81 1.48
C LEU A 82 2.18 6.44 0.11
N GLY A 83 2.59 7.71 0.13
CA GLY A 83 2.90 8.47 -1.08
C GLY A 83 1.69 9.16 -1.70
N TRP A 84 0.48 9.01 -1.14
CA TRP A 84 -0.73 9.69 -1.61
C TRP A 84 -1.45 10.41 -0.46
N SER A 85 -2.11 11.52 -0.77
CA SER A 85 -2.93 12.27 0.19
C SER A 85 -4.08 13.00 -0.51
N LYS A 86 -5.12 13.35 0.26
CA LYS A 86 -6.27 14.12 -0.22
C LYS A 86 -6.61 15.25 0.75
N GLY A 87 -5.98 16.41 0.56
CA GLY A 87 -6.08 17.53 1.49
C GLY A 87 -5.69 17.10 2.91
N ASP A 88 -6.50 17.48 3.89
CA ASP A 88 -6.27 17.18 5.31
C ASP A 88 -6.99 15.91 5.81
N LYS A 89 -7.72 15.19 4.94
CA LYS A 89 -8.40 13.95 5.32
C LYS A 89 -7.35 12.87 5.57
N GLU A 90 -7.39 12.21 6.72
CA GLU A 90 -6.44 11.15 7.12
C GLU A 90 -7.12 9.78 7.32
N ILE A 91 -8.44 9.74 7.44
CA ILE A 91 -9.21 8.49 7.59
C ILE A 91 -9.91 8.15 6.28
N PHE A 92 -9.54 7.04 5.66
CA PHE A 92 -10.10 6.55 4.39
C PHE A 92 -10.56 5.11 4.52
N TYR A 93 -11.64 4.79 3.84
CA TYR A 93 -12.09 3.42 3.60
C TYR A 93 -11.90 3.05 2.13
N ILE A 94 -12.11 1.79 1.79
CA ILE A 94 -11.91 1.31 0.41
C ILE A 94 -12.73 2.11 -0.61
N ASP A 95 -13.96 2.48 -0.27
CA ASP A 95 -14.83 3.28 -1.15
C ASP A 95 -14.30 4.69 -1.37
N ASP A 96 -13.68 5.29 -0.34
CA ASP A 96 -13.02 6.59 -0.49
C ASP A 96 -11.83 6.47 -1.45
N LEU A 97 -11.01 5.42 -1.30
CA LEU A 97 -9.85 5.20 -2.16
C LEU A 97 -10.29 4.94 -3.61
N LEU A 98 -11.31 4.12 -3.84
CA LEU A 98 -11.86 3.87 -5.18
C LEU A 98 -12.36 5.17 -5.84
N LYS A 99 -12.96 6.07 -5.06
CA LYS A 99 -13.46 7.35 -5.55
C LYS A 99 -12.34 8.34 -5.85
N ASP A 100 -11.43 8.52 -4.90
CA ASP A 100 -10.53 9.67 -4.85
C ASP A 100 -9.10 9.37 -5.31
N PHE A 101 -8.63 8.11 -5.22
CA PHE A 101 -7.24 7.76 -5.52
C PHE A 101 -6.94 7.93 -7.01
N ARG A 102 -5.86 8.63 -7.32
CA ARG A 102 -5.33 8.78 -8.68
C ARG A 102 -3.83 8.56 -8.64
N ILE A 103 -3.33 7.65 -9.48
CA ILE A 103 -1.90 7.30 -9.52
C ILE A 103 -1.02 8.52 -9.84
N GLN A 104 -1.54 9.49 -10.58
CA GLN A 104 -0.87 10.74 -10.94
C GLN A 104 -0.65 11.66 -9.73
N GLU A 105 -1.42 11.48 -8.65
CA GLU A 105 -1.30 12.23 -7.40
C GLU A 105 -0.31 11.57 -6.42
N VAL A 106 0.26 10.40 -6.77
CA VAL A 106 1.29 9.75 -5.97
C VAL A 106 2.60 10.53 -6.06
N GLN A 107 3.11 10.94 -4.91
CA GLN A 107 4.34 11.71 -4.76
C GLN A 107 5.57 10.83 -4.97
N LYS A 108 6.65 11.44 -5.46
CA LYS A 108 7.95 10.76 -5.69
C LYS A 108 8.78 10.60 -4.42
N ALA A 109 8.48 11.35 -3.37
CA ALA A 109 9.23 11.28 -2.12
C ALA A 109 8.94 9.95 -1.41
N GLY A 110 9.97 9.39 -0.75
CA GLY A 110 9.84 8.18 0.05
C GLY A 110 8.71 8.30 1.08
N ALA A 111 7.87 7.27 1.15
CA ALA A 111 6.73 7.25 2.06
C ALA A 111 7.14 6.62 3.40
N VAL A 112 7.10 7.40 4.48
CA VAL A 112 7.47 6.89 5.81
C VAL A 112 6.30 6.12 6.40
N PHE A 113 6.55 4.85 6.72
CA PHE A 113 5.66 4.03 7.52
C PHE A 113 5.92 4.31 9.00
N ASP A 114 4.95 4.96 9.64
CA ASP A 114 4.98 5.40 11.03
C ASP A 114 3.99 4.56 11.85
N LEU A 115 4.47 3.85 12.87
CA LEU A 115 3.65 2.98 13.69
C LEU A 115 2.66 3.77 14.56
N LYS A 116 3.06 4.93 15.08
CA LYS A 116 2.17 5.79 15.88
C LYS A 116 1.03 6.32 15.04
N LYS A 117 1.31 6.64 13.77
CA LYS A 117 0.27 7.02 12.82
C LYS A 117 -0.68 5.86 12.54
N LEU A 118 -0.16 4.65 12.35
CA LEU A 118 -1.00 3.46 12.20
C LEU A 118 -1.87 3.21 13.44
N ASP A 119 -1.33 3.35 14.65
CA ASP A 119 -2.09 3.22 15.91
C ASP A 119 -3.24 4.22 15.98
N TRP A 120 -2.97 5.47 15.60
CA TRP A 120 -3.98 6.52 15.55
C TRP A 120 -5.06 6.21 14.50
N ILE A 121 -4.68 5.79 13.29
CA ILE A 121 -5.63 5.37 12.25
C ILE A 121 -6.47 4.20 12.79
N ASN A 122 -5.84 3.17 13.35
CA ASN A 122 -6.52 1.99 13.87
C ASN A 122 -7.56 2.35 14.94
N THR A 123 -7.21 3.25 15.86
CA THR A 123 -8.13 3.76 16.88
C THR A 123 -9.37 4.42 16.26
N ASN A 124 -9.19 5.24 15.22
CA ASN A 124 -10.31 5.87 14.52
C ASN A 124 -11.19 4.86 13.79
N HIS A 125 -10.60 3.84 13.18
CA HIS A 125 -11.38 2.78 12.51
C HIS A 125 -12.14 1.92 13.53
N LEU A 126 -11.52 1.55 14.66
CA LEU A 126 -12.18 0.82 15.75
C LEU A 126 -13.36 1.62 16.33
N ALA A 127 -13.18 2.92 16.55
CA ALA A 127 -14.23 3.81 17.06
C ALA A 127 -15.43 3.98 16.10
N ASN A 128 -15.23 3.68 14.81
CA ASN A 128 -16.27 3.76 13.79
C ASN A 128 -17.02 2.43 13.57
N LEU A 129 -16.61 1.34 14.23
CA LEU A 129 -17.33 0.08 14.18
C LEU A 129 -18.67 0.19 14.92
N SER A 130 -19.67 -0.56 14.47
CA SER A 130 -20.84 -0.82 15.30
C SER A 130 -20.43 -1.64 16.53
N LEU A 131 -21.23 -1.61 17.60
CA LEU A 131 -20.96 -2.45 18.78
C LEU A 131 -20.88 -3.94 18.42
N GLU A 132 -21.74 -4.39 17.49
CA GLU A 132 -21.74 -5.78 17.00
C GLU A 132 -20.44 -6.11 16.27
N ASP A 133 -20.03 -5.28 15.31
CA ASP A 133 -18.78 -5.48 14.57
C ASP A 133 -17.56 -5.43 15.50
N PHE A 134 -17.57 -4.50 16.47
CA PHE A 134 -16.49 -4.39 17.45
C PHE A 134 -16.35 -5.68 18.28
N ILE A 135 -17.45 -6.26 18.75
CA ILE A 135 -17.45 -7.54 19.48
C ILE A 135 -16.89 -8.66 18.58
N ILE A 136 -17.33 -8.72 17.32
CA ILE A 136 -16.83 -9.71 16.35
C ILE A 136 -15.32 -9.60 16.18
N GLN A 137 -14.78 -8.38 16.04
CA GLN A 137 -13.34 -8.14 15.91
C GLN A 137 -12.57 -8.46 17.20
N LEU A 138 -13.22 -8.40 18.37
CA LEU A 138 -12.60 -8.68 19.66
C LEU A 138 -12.51 -10.19 19.97
N ASN A 139 -13.47 -10.99 19.49
CA ASN A 139 -13.58 -12.42 19.78
C ASN A 139 -12.25 -13.21 19.66
N PRO A 140 -11.43 -13.03 18.61
CA PRO A 140 -10.17 -13.77 18.47
C PRO A 140 -9.15 -13.53 19.60
N TYR A 141 -9.32 -12.47 20.39
CA TYR A 141 -8.39 -12.07 21.45
C TYR A 141 -8.91 -12.38 22.87
N LEU A 142 -10.17 -12.80 23.00
CA LEU A 142 -10.81 -13.08 24.29
C LEU A 142 -10.59 -14.50 24.79
N ASP A 143 -10.28 -15.44 23.89
CA ASP A 143 -10.03 -16.84 24.25
C ASP A 143 -8.58 -17.03 24.74
N ASN A 144 -8.32 -16.62 25.99
CA ASN A 144 -7.18 -17.06 26.81
C ASN A 144 -7.64 -17.37 28.25
#